data_AF-A0A060BZY2-F1
#
_entry.id   AF-A0A060BZY2-F1
#
_cell.length_a   1.000
_cell.length_b   1.000
_cell.length_c   1.000
_cell.angle_alpha   90.00
_cell.angle_beta   90.00
_cell.angle_gamma   90.00
#
_symmetry.space_group_name_H-M   'P 1'
#
loop_
_entity.id
_entity.type
_entity.pdbx_description
1 polymer ?
#
loop_
_entity_poly.entity_id
_entity_poly.type
_entity_poly.pdbx_seq_one_letter_code
_entity_poly.pdbx_strand_id
1 'polypeptide(L)'
;FMPSHAPAWRDAYVDRMVRLVERDKNHACVVLWSLGNESGFGANHEAMAAWVRARNPRFLIHYEGDRYGKVSDVISQMYTRVVNVAAFGEGAGDVGDDTPWSHRVPLEDYVDKPFFLCEYAHAMGNGPGGLLEYWET
;
A
#
# COMPACT_ATOMS: atom_id res chain seq x y z
N PHE A 1 14.47 -8.23 -14.54
CA PHE A 1 15.25 -7.06 -14.07
C PHE A 1 14.25 -6.05 -13.54
N MET A 2 14.26 -5.77 -12.25
CA MET A 2 13.25 -4.93 -11.61
C MET A 2 13.96 -3.81 -10.84
N PRO A 3 13.78 -2.53 -11.21
CA PRO A 3 14.54 -1.43 -10.61
C PRO A 3 14.44 -1.36 -9.08
N SER A 4 13.32 -1.79 -8.51
CA SER A 4 13.07 -1.88 -7.06
C SER A 4 14.04 -2.77 -6.27
N HIS A 5 14.74 -3.69 -6.93
CA HIS A 5 15.77 -4.54 -6.31
C HIS A 5 17.19 -4.22 -6.80
N ALA A 6 17.33 -3.43 -7.86
CA ALA A 6 18.61 -3.20 -8.50
C ALA A 6 19.39 -2.10 -7.76
N PRO A 7 20.58 -2.37 -7.19
CA PRO A 7 21.32 -1.39 -6.40
C PRO A 7 21.67 -0.12 -7.16
N ALA A 8 21.90 -0.23 -8.48
CA ALA A 8 22.19 0.91 -9.36
C ALA A 8 21.05 1.96 -9.40
N TRP A 9 19.83 1.59 -9.00
CA TRP A 9 18.67 2.49 -8.96
C TRP A 9 18.34 3.00 -7.56
N ARG A 10 19.09 2.58 -6.52
CA ARG A 10 18.80 2.93 -5.11
C ARG A 10 18.72 4.45 -4.91
N ASP A 11 19.73 5.18 -5.36
CA ASP A 11 19.82 6.63 -5.13
C ASP A 11 18.69 7.37 -5.86
N ALA A 12 18.33 6.91 -7.06
CA ALA A 12 17.21 7.47 -7.81
C ALA A 12 15.85 7.21 -7.13
N TYR A 13 15.65 6.04 -6.50
CA TYR A 13 14.44 5.74 -5.72
C TYR A 13 14.35 6.65 -4.48
N VAL A 14 15.44 6.77 -3.73
CA VAL A 14 15.49 7.60 -2.51
C VAL A 14 15.32 9.08 -2.84
N ASP A 15 15.98 9.60 -3.88
CA ASP A 15 15.84 11.00 -4.31
C ASP A 15 14.39 11.36 -4.68
N ARG A 16 13.66 10.45 -5.35
CA ARG A 16 12.22 10.65 -5.62
C ARG A 16 11.40 10.77 -4.34
N MET A 17 11.69 9.93 -3.34
CA MET A 17 11.01 10.00 -2.04
C MET A 17 11.34 11.29 -1.28
N VAL A 18 12.62 11.69 -1.29
CA VAL A 18 13.10 12.92 -0.67
C VAL A 18 12.34 14.12 -1.25
N ARG A 19 12.29 14.23 -2.58
CA ARG A 19 11.63 15.34 -3.26
C ARG A 19 10.13 15.40 -2.97
N LEU A 20 9.45 14.25 -2.95
CA LEU A 20 8.04 14.15 -2.62
C LEU A 20 7.77 14.68 -1.20
N VAL A 21 8.48 14.14 -0.21
CA VAL A 21 8.25 14.47 1.21
C VAL A 21 8.65 15.91 1.52
N GLU A 22 9.83 16.34 1.08
CA GLU A 22 10.32 17.67 1.43
C GLU A 22 9.44 18.79 0.85
N ARG A 23 8.82 18.56 -0.32
CA ARG A 23 7.89 19.51 -0.95
C ARG A 23 6.61 19.67 -0.13
N ASP A 24 5.99 18.57 0.29
CA ASP A 24 4.60 18.60 0.77
C ASP A 24 4.44 18.43 2.30
N LYS A 25 5.52 18.18 3.05
CA LYS A 25 5.51 17.88 4.50
C LYS A 25 4.80 18.86 5.44
N ASN A 26 4.50 20.08 4.98
CA ASN A 26 3.85 21.11 5.78
C ASN A 26 2.33 21.20 5.55
N HIS A 27 1.76 20.33 4.70
CA HIS A 27 0.33 20.28 4.43
C HIS A 27 -0.38 19.31 5.38
N ALA A 28 -1.23 19.82 6.27
CA ALA A 28 -1.96 19.00 7.25
C ALA A 28 -2.90 17.95 6.62
N CYS A 29 -3.29 18.12 5.35
CA CYS A 29 -4.09 17.13 4.62
C CYS A 29 -3.29 15.89 4.18
N VAL A 30 -1.97 15.93 4.21
CA VAL A 30 -1.13 14.77 3.87
C VAL A 30 -0.95 13.89 5.11
N VAL A 31 -1.71 12.80 5.17
CA VAL A 31 -1.73 11.87 6.31
C VAL A 31 -0.88 10.61 6.10
N LEU A 32 -0.57 10.27 4.85
CA LEU A 32 0.19 9.09 4.44
C LEU A 32 1.16 9.45 3.31
N TRP A 33 2.31 8.77 3.26
CA TRP A 33 3.27 8.86 2.16
C TRP A 33 3.35 7.54 1.42
N SER A 34 2.94 7.54 0.15
CA SER A 34 3.07 6.35 -0.69
C SER A 34 4.49 6.18 -1.21
N LEU A 35 5.05 4.96 -1.14
CA LEU A 35 6.36 4.66 -1.75
C LEU A 35 6.32 4.55 -3.28
N GLY A 36 5.14 4.53 -3.88
CA GLY A 36 4.95 4.38 -5.32
C GLY A 36 3.66 3.63 -5.64
N ASN A 37 3.62 3.02 -6.83
CA ASN A 37 2.54 2.14 -7.29
C ASN A 37 3.11 1.01 -8.15
N GLU A 38 2.55 -0.20 -8.04
CA GLU A 38 2.78 -1.37 -8.92
C GLU A 38 4.23 -1.59 -9.36
N SER A 39 5.18 -1.29 -8.49
CA SER A 39 6.61 -1.39 -8.77
C SER A 39 7.21 -2.62 -8.08
N GLY A 40 6.36 -3.59 -7.71
CA GLY A 40 6.59 -4.69 -6.75
C GLY A 40 7.38 -4.25 -5.51
N PHE A 41 8.10 -5.12 -4.82
CA PHE A 41 8.72 -4.74 -3.54
C PHE A 41 10.15 -5.24 -3.39
N GLY A 42 11.07 -4.40 -2.93
CA GLY A 42 12.49 -4.72 -2.88
C GLY A 42 13.32 -3.72 -2.07
N ALA A 43 14.63 -3.96 -2.00
CA ALA A 43 15.57 -3.23 -1.14
C ALA A 43 15.58 -1.70 -1.35
N ASN A 44 15.16 -1.21 -2.52
CA ASN A 44 15.06 0.23 -2.78
C ASN A 44 13.81 0.85 -2.13
N HIS A 45 12.71 0.11 -2.00
CA HIS A 45 11.54 0.56 -1.21
C HIS A 45 11.88 0.60 0.29
N GLU A 46 12.62 -0.40 0.78
CA GLU A 46 13.14 -0.40 2.15
C GLU A 46 14.04 0.82 2.41
N ALA A 47 14.85 1.21 1.43
CA ALA A 47 15.67 2.42 1.49
C ALA A 47 14.84 3.70 1.59
N MET A 48 13.80 3.82 0.75
CA MET A 48 12.89 4.95 0.76
C MET A 48 12.19 5.06 2.12
N ALA A 49 11.65 3.93 2.63
CA ALA A 49 10.98 3.89 3.92
C ALA A 49 11.94 4.26 5.06
N ALA A 50 13.15 3.69 5.09
CA ALA A 50 14.15 4.04 6.09
C ALA A 50 14.48 5.54 6.09
N TRP A 51 14.58 6.17 4.91
CA TRP A 51 14.77 7.61 4.81
C TRP A 51 13.58 8.41 5.38
N VAL A 52 12.34 8.02 5.05
CA VAL A 52 11.12 8.68 5.58
C VAL A 52 11.10 8.61 7.11
N ARG A 53 11.38 7.43 7.69
CA ARG A 53 11.43 7.25 9.15
C ARG A 53 12.52 8.09 9.81
N ALA A 54 13.71 8.13 9.21
CA ALA A 54 14.80 8.96 9.69
C ALA A 54 14.45 10.46 9.62
N ARG A 55 13.67 10.86 8.61
CA ARG A 55 13.28 12.25 8.42
C ARG A 55 12.23 12.72 9.42
N ASN A 56 11.22 11.90 9.67
CA ASN A 56 10.23 12.10 10.71
C ASN A 56 9.55 10.77 11.07
N PRO A 57 9.73 10.25 12.31
CA PRO A 57 9.16 8.97 12.71
C PRO A 57 7.63 8.98 12.81
N ARG A 58 6.98 10.16 12.79
CA ARG A 58 5.52 10.29 12.80
C ARG A 58 4.87 10.20 11.42
N PHE A 59 5.66 10.21 10.35
CA PHE A 59 5.12 10.06 9.00
C PHE A 59 4.71 8.62 8.77
N LEU A 60 3.45 8.41 8.41
CA LEU A 60 2.92 7.10 8.06
C LEU A 60 3.23 6.76 6.60
N ILE A 61 3.57 5.50 6.34
CA ILE A 61 3.99 4.98 5.04
C ILE A 61 2.92 4.03 4.52
N HIS A 62 2.58 4.23 3.26
CA HIS A 62 1.70 3.36 2.48
C HIS A 62 2.48 2.76 1.30
N TYR A 63 2.25 1.48 1.01
CA TYR A 63 2.59 0.89 -0.26
C TYR A 63 1.89 -0.46 -0.43
N GLU A 64 0.99 -0.58 -1.40
CA GLU A 64 0.28 -1.83 -1.71
C GLU A 64 1.25 -2.96 -2.07
N GLY A 65 2.30 -2.65 -2.82
CA GLY A 65 3.27 -3.66 -3.25
C GLY A 65 4.04 -4.32 -2.10
N ASP A 66 4.04 -3.72 -0.90
CA ASP A 66 4.59 -4.30 0.33
C ASP A 66 3.61 -5.31 0.94
N ARG A 67 3.46 -6.44 0.24
CA ARG A 67 2.46 -7.47 0.55
C ARG A 67 2.56 -8.07 1.95
N TYR A 68 3.74 -8.05 2.56
CA TYR A 68 3.95 -8.58 3.91
C TYR A 68 4.01 -7.46 4.96
N GLY A 69 3.66 -6.22 4.59
CA GLY A 69 3.70 -5.06 5.46
C GLY A 69 5.07 -4.87 6.13
N LYS A 70 6.17 -5.18 5.45
CA LYS A 70 7.52 -5.12 6.03
C LYS A 70 7.90 -3.70 6.46
N VAL A 71 7.45 -2.69 5.72
CA VAL A 71 7.78 -1.28 5.96
C VAL A 71 6.57 -0.34 6.03
N SER A 72 5.44 -0.73 5.42
CA SER A 72 4.18 0.02 5.44
C SER A 72 3.51 -0.02 6.81
N ASP A 73 2.88 1.09 7.23
CA ASP A 73 2.11 1.19 8.48
C ASP A 73 0.65 0.78 8.32
N VAL A 74 0.20 0.64 7.09
CA VAL A 74 -1.17 0.32 6.70
C VAL A 74 -1.15 -0.82 5.70
N ILE A 75 -2.17 -1.67 5.75
CA ILE A 75 -2.39 -2.66 4.71
C ILE A 75 -3.17 -2.01 3.59
N SER A 76 -2.71 -2.24 2.36
CA SER A 76 -3.42 -1.80 1.19
C SER A 76 -3.50 -2.88 0.15
N GLN A 77 -4.62 -2.90 -0.57
CA GLN A 77 -4.85 -3.72 -1.74
C GLN A 77 -5.60 -2.94 -2.81
N MET A 78 -5.61 -3.47 -4.02
CA MET A 78 -6.31 -2.92 -5.18
C MET A 78 -7.34 -3.94 -5.65
N TYR A 79 -8.58 -3.50 -5.84
CA TYR A 79 -9.66 -4.25 -6.49
C TYR A 79 -10.04 -5.60 -5.84
N THR A 80 -9.67 -5.80 -4.57
CA THR A 80 -10.06 -6.99 -3.79
C THR A 80 -11.57 -7.12 -3.71
N ARG A 81 -12.11 -8.31 -3.98
CA ARG A 81 -13.57 -8.55 -3.97
C ARG A 81 -14.19 -8.23 -2.60
N VAL A 82 -15.42 -7.72 -2.61
CA VAL A 82 -16.22 -7.39 -1.40
C VAL A 82 -16.20 -8.51 -0.36
N VAL A 83 -16.43 -9.77 -0.77
CA VAL A 83 -16.45 -10.92 0.15
C VAL A 83 -15.14 -11.11 0.92
N ASN A 84 -14.01 -10.72 0.32
CA ASN A 84 -12.70 -10.84 0.95
C ASN A 84 -12.43 -9.61 1.84
N VAL A 85 -12.87 -8.42 1.42
CA VAL A 85 -12.85 -7.22 2.29
C VAL A 85 -13.66 -7.48 3.58
N ALA A 86 -14.85 -8.09 3.46
CA ALA A 86 -15.67 -8.52 4.59
C ALA A 86 -14.89 -9.44 5.53
N ALA A 87 -14.28 -10.49 4.96
CA ALA A 87 -13.51 -11.47 5.72
C ALA A 87 -12.32 -10.83 6.46
N PHE A 88 -11.68 -9.79 5.89
CA PHE A 88 -10.62 -9.06 6.60
C PHE A 88 -11.17 -8.24 7.75
N GLY A 89 -12.30 -7.55 7.54
CA GLY A 89 -12.98 -6.80 8.60
C GLY A 89 -13.40 -7.67 9.78
N GLU A 90 -13.77 -8.92 9.51
CA GLU A 90 -14.13 -9.92 10.53
C GLU A 90 -12.92 -10.64 11.15
N GLY A 91 -11.69 -10.41 10.64
CA GLY A 91 -10.50 -11.16 11.06
C GLY A 91 -10.59 -12.66 10.76
N ALA A 92 -11.41 -13.05 9.78
CA ALA A 92 -11.77 -14.43 9.50
C ALA A 92 -10.93 -15.09 8.39
N GLY A 93 -9.95 -14.37 7.82
CA GLY A 93 -9.04 -14.92 6.82
C GLY A 93 -7.93 -13.97 6.41
N ASP A 94 -6.94 -14.52 5.71
CA ASP A 94 -5.80 -13.84 5.07
C ASP A 94 -6.24 -12.67 4.19
N VAL A 95 -5.51 -11.54 4.21
CA VAL A 95 -5.75 -10.39 3.32
C VAL A 95 -5.38 -10.82 1.90
N GLY A 96 -6.36 -11.12 1.06
CA GLY A 96 -6.25 -11.23 -0.39
C GLY A 96 -7.06 -12.38 -0.98
N ASP A 97 -7.22 -12.39 -2.29
CA ASP A 97 -7.78 -13.50 -3.06
C ASP A 97 -6.84 -14.07 -4.11
N ASP A 98 -7.27 -15.16 -4.75
CA ASP A 98 -6.55 -15.86 -5.81
C ASP A 98 -6.51 -15.08 -7.14
N THR A 99 -6.80 -13.77 -7.13
CA THR A 99 -6.69 -12.97 -8.35
C THR A 99 -5.23 -12.59 -8.63
N PRO A 100 -4.87 -12.31 -9.89
CA PRO A 100 -3.53 -11.83 -10.22
C PRO A 100 -3.16 -10.48 -9.59
N TRP A 101 -4.15 -9.75 -9.07
CA TRP A 101 -4.07 -8.36 -8.61
C TRP A 101 -4.06 -8.24 -7.08
N SER A 102 -4.22 -9.36 -6.39
CA SER A 102 -4.22 -9.43 -4.94
C SER A 102 -3.34 -10.60 -4.50
N HIS A 103 -2.76 -10.49 -3.32
CA HIS A 103 -1.92 -11.53 -2.76
C HIS A 103 -2.39 -11.82 -1.36
N ARG A 104 -2.56 -13.12 -1.06
CA ARG A 104 -2.82 -13.59 0.30
C ARG A 104 -1.68 -13.18 1.23
N VAL A 105 -2.03 -12.40 2.24
CA VAL A 105 -1.20 -12.08 3.40
C VAL A 105 -1.78 -12.85 4.59
N PRO A 106 -1.00 -13.59 5.38
CA PRO A 106 -1.49 -14.26 6.58
C PRO A 106 -1.99 -13.27 7.64
N LEU A 107 -3.09 -13.59 8.33
CA LEU A 107 -3.72 -12.72 9.34
C LEU A 107 -2.73 -12.20 10.39
N GLU A 108 -1.82 -13.04 10.84
CA GLU A 108 -0.78 -12.70 11.82
C GLU A 108 0.16 -11.59 11.36
N ASP A 109 0.38 -11.42 10.05
CA ASP A 109 1.31 -10.43 9.50
C ASP A 109 0.72 -9.02 9.47
N TYR A 110 -0.58 -8.87 9.75
CA TYR A 110 -1.26 -7.57 9.67
C TYR A 110 -2.32 -7.26 10.72
N VAL A 111 -2.57 -8.15 11.67
CA VAL A 111 -3.62 -7.96 12.69
C VAL A 111 -3.58 -6.60 13.43
N ASP A 112 -2.39 -5.98 13.51
CA ASP A 112 -2.17 -4.70 14.19
C ASP A 112 -2.20 -3.46 13.26
N LYS A 113 -2.56 -3.60 11.98
CA LYS A 113 -2.52 -2.51 11.00
C LYS A 113 -3.90 -2.26 10.38
N PRO A 114 -4.30 -0.98 10.18
CA PRO A 114 -5.54 -0.67 9.49
C PRO A 114 -5.44 -1.07 8.01
N PHE A 115 -6.57 -1.48 7.44
CA PHE A 115 -6.71 -1.88 6.04
C PHE A 115 -7.47 -0.80 5.24
N PHE A 116 -7.07 -0.57 4.00
CA PHE A 116 -7.89 0.17 3.03
C PHE A 116 -7.60 -0.26 1.59
N LEU A 117 -8.57 -0.04 0.70
CA LEU A 117 -8.37 -0.22 -0.73
C LEU A 117 -7.81 1.06 -1.34
N CYS A 118 -6.56 1.05 -1.80
CA CYS A 118 -6.00 2.23 -2.49
C CYS A 118 -6.61 2.43 -3.87
N GLU A 119 -7.11 1.35 -4.47
CA GLU A 119 -7.97 1.37 -5.67
C GLU A 119 -9.08 0.33 -5.52
N TYR A 120 -10.31 0.68 -5.89
CA TYR A 120 -11.45 -0.24 -5.94
C TYR A 120 -12.54 0.33 -6.86
N ALA A 121 -13.58 -0.45 -7.14
CA ALA A 121 -14.74 -0.03 -7.93
C ALA A 121 -14.36 0.68 -9.24
N HIS A 122 -13.59 0.00 -10.09
CA HIS A 122 -13.08 0.54 -11.34
C HIS A 122 -14.19 1.17 -12.22
N ALA A 123 -14.10 2.49 -12.46
CA ALA A 123 -15.19 3.30 -13.01
C ALA A 123 -15.16 3.44 -14.55
N MET A 124 -14.70 2.41 -15.26
CA MET A 124 -14.63 2.45 -16.74
C MET A 124 -15.98 2.17 -17.39
N GLY A 125 -16.47 3.13 -18.17
CA GLY A 125 -17.69 2.96 -18.98
C GLY A 125 -18.97 3.02 -18.13
N ASN A 126 -19.93 2.13 -18.41
CA ASN A 126 -21.18 2.09 -17.65
C ASN A 126 -20.96 1.34 -16.32
N GLY A 127 -20.94 2.07 -15.20
CA GLY A 127 -20.65 1.57 -13.86
C GLY A 127 -20.20 2.69 -12.91
N PRO A 128 -19.48 2.36 -11.80
CA PRO A 128 -19.21 1.01 -11.30
C PRO A 128 -20.40 0.45 -10.49
N GLY A 129 -20.75 -0.81 -10.73
CA GLY A 129 -21.64 -1.57 -9.84
C GLY A 129 -20.89 -2.09 -8.61
N GLY A 130 -21.63 -2.54 -7.59
CA GLY A 130 -21.02 -3.17 -6.40
C GLY A 130 -20.52 -2.20 -5.32
N LEU A 131 -20.71 -0.89 -5.49
CA LEU A 131 -20.24 0.13 -4.54
C LEU A 131 -20.93 0.04 -3.18
N LEU A 132 -22.24 -0.25 -3.16
CA LEU A 132 -23.01 -0.33 -1.92
C LEU A 132 -22.45 -1.44 -1.03
N GLU A 133 -22.18 -2.59 -1.63
CA GLU A 133 -21.69 -3.76 -0.94
C GLU A 133 -20.30 -3.54 -0.32
N TYR A 134 -19.42 -2.76 -0.96
CA TYR A 134 -18.16 -2.33 -0.33
C TYR A 134 -18.35 -1.39 0.86
N TRP A 135 -19.42 -0.58 0.87
CA TRP A 135 -19.68 0.39 1.94
C TRP A 135 -20.43 -0.21 3.12
N GLU A 136 -21.13 -1.33 2.90
CA GLU A 136 -21.86 -2.08 3.93
C GLU A 136 -21.03 -3.19 4.58
N THR A 137 -19.87 -3.55 4.02
CA THR A 137 -18.85 -4.37 4.69
C THR A 137 -18.19 -3.64 5.85
#